data_AF-A0A183GTU6-F1
#
_entry.id   AF-A0A183GTU6-F1
#
_cell.length_a   1.000
_cell.length_b   1.000
_cell.length_c   1.000
_cell.angle_alpha   90.00
_cell.angle_beta   90.00
_cell.angle_gamma   90.00
#
_symmetry.space_group_name_H-M   'P 1'
#
loop_
_entity.id
_entity.type
_entity.pdbx_description
1 polymer ?
#
loop_
_entity_poly.entity_id
_entity_poly.type
_entity_poly.pdbx_seq_one_letter_code
_entity_poly.pdbx_strand_id
1 'polypeptide(L)'
;MCRPEVEQYVPVARFVPAHLPNTHVFLEKLRRITVDDDVVMESFDVTALYTNVPKDSALQAVWEILTEFQTGINLYGLTIVQLMTLINECLMCNVFKWSGDFYK
;
A
#
# COMPACT_ATOMS: atom_id res chain seq x y z
N MET A 1 21.43 -25.74 -6.98
CA MET A 1 20.07 -26.11 -6.56
C MET A 1 19.69 -25.20 -5.41
N CYS A 2 19.15 -24.02 -5.72
CA CYS A 2 18.60 -23.07 -4.74
C CYS A 2 17.29 -22.58 -5.35
N ARG A 3 16.16 -22.93 -4.75
CA ARG A 3 14.89 -22.26 -5.05
C ARG A 3 14.94 -20.90 -4.36
N PRO A 4 14.68 -19.79 -5.04
CA PRO A 4 14.23 -18.60 -4.34
C PRO A 4 12.76 -18.81 -4.04
N GLU A 5 12.44 -19.04 -2.77
CA GLU A 5 11.10 -18.80 -2.26
C GLU A 5 10.81 -17.33 -2.50
N VAL A 6 9.96 -17.08 -3.49
CA VAL A 6 9.39 -15.76 -3.72
C VAL A 6 8.45 -15.56 -2.54
N GLU A 7 8.95 -14.94 -1.49
CA GLU A 7 8.12 -14.41 -0.42
C GLU A 7 7.30 -13.29 -1.07
N GLN A 8 6.20 -13.71 -1.69
CA GLN A 8 5.25 -12.84 -2.34
C GLN A 8 4.66 -12.02 -1.21
N TYR A 9 5.19 -10.81 -1.02
CA TYR A 9 4.53 -9.75 -0.27
C TYR A 9 3.07 -9.78 -0.70
N VAL A 10 2.20 -10.34 0.16
CA VAL A 10 0.77 -10.35 -0.10
C VAL A 10 0.38 -8.89 0.04
N PRO A 11 0.18 -8.16 -1.06
CA PRO A 11 -0.15 -6.77 -0.91
C PRO A 11 -1.56 -6.76 -0.31
N VAL A 12 -1.95 -5.63 0.27
CA VAL A 12 -3.36 -5.32 0.60
C VAL A 12 -4.30 -5.46 -0.64
N ALA A 13 -3.74 -5.78 -1.81
CA ALA A 13 -4.28 -5.90 -3.16
C ALA A 13 -5.43 -6.88 -3.42
N ARG A 14 -5.81 -7.81 -2.53
CA ARG A 14 -7.01 -8.64 -2.82
C ARG A 14 -8.28 -7.79 -2.88
N PHE A 15 -8.35 -6.74 -2.08
CA PHE A 15 -9.53 -5.89 -1.90
C PHE A 15 -9.38 -4.51 -2.54
N VAL A 16 -8.18 -4.17 -3.02
CA VAL A 16 -7.89 -2.91 -3.71
C VAL A 16 -7.52 -3.24 -5.15
N PRO A 17 -8.29 -2.77 -6.16
CA PRO A 17 -7.95 -2.96 -7.57
C PRO A 17 -6.75 -2.06 -7.95
N ALA A 18 -5.57 -2.39 -7.44
CA ALA A 18 -4.31 -1.70 -7.70
C ALA A 18 -3.53 -2.32 -8.87
N HIS A 19 -4.00 -3.44 -9.42
CA HIS A 19 -3.39 -4.06 -10.58
C HIS A 19 -3.87 -3.32 -11.85
N LEU A 20 -2.95 -2.81 -12.67
CA LEU A 20 -3.31 -2.44 -14.04
C LEU A 20 -3.67 -3.73 -14.81
N PRO A 21 -4.92 -3.93 -15.22
CA PRO A 21 -5.26 -5.05 -16.09
C PRO A 21 -4.61 -4.84 -17.46
N ASN A 22 -4.26 -5.93 -18.15
CA ASN A 22 -3.76 -5.90 -19.53
C ASN A 22 -2.49 -5.05 -19.74
N THR A 23 -1.52 -5.14 -18.81
CA THR A 23 -0.22 -4.44 -18.91
C THR A 23 0.49 -4.68 -20.23
N HIS A 24 0.26 -5.81 -20.91
CA HIS A 24 0.80 -6.08 -22.24
C HIS A 24 0.51 -4.96 -23.26
N VAL A 25 -0.73 -4.46 -23.32
CA VAL A 25 -1.12 -3.41 -24.26
C VAL A 25 -0.43 -2.09 -23.93
N PHE A 26 -0.29 -1.79 -22.64
CA PHE A 26 0.41 -0.60 -22.17
C PHE A 26 1.92 -0.67 -22.50
N LEU A 27 2.55 -1.82 -22.25
CA LEU A 27 3.97 -2.06 -22.54
C LEU A 27 4.26 -1.97 -24.05
N GLU A 28 3.36 -2.49 -24.89
CA GLU A 28 3.49 -2.37 -26.35
C GLU A 28 3.39 -0.93 -26.84
N LYS A 29 2.55 -0.09 -26.21
CA LYS A 29 2.51 1.34 -26.51
C LYS A 29 3.81 2.01 -26.06
N LEU A 30 4.28 1.72 -24.84
CA LEU A 30 5.48 2.31 -24.27
C LEU A 30 6.73 2.00 -25.11
N ARG A 31 6.84 0.76 -25.62
CA ARG A 31 7.91 0.34 -26.55
C ARG A 31 7.96 1.13 -27.86
N ARG A 32 6.83 1.69 -28.29
CA ARG A 32 6.73 2.46 -29.55
C ARG A 32 6.94 3.95 -29.36
N ILE A 33 7.01 4.42 -28.12
CA ILE A 33 7.33 5.81 -27.82
C ILE A 33 8.81 6.02 -28.14
N THR A 34 9.06 7.03 -28.96
CA THR A 34 10.40 7.59 -29.18
C THR A 34 10.42 8.96 -28.52
N VAL A 35 11.56 9.30 -27.93
CA VAL A 35 11.76 10.55 -27.22
C VAL A 35 12.73 11.36 -28.06
N ASP A 36 12.37 12.60 -28.38
CA ASP A 36 13.22 13.51 -29.17
C ASP A 36 14.48 13.87 -28.37
N ASP A 37 15.57 14.19 -29.08
CA ASP A 37 16.90 14.42 -28.47
C ASP A 37 16.94 15.62 -27.49
N ASP A 38 15.93 16.50 -27.52
CA ASP A 38 15.77 17.62 -26.60
C ASP A 38 14.93 17.30 -25.35
N VAL A 39 14.45 16.06 -25.22
CA VAL A 39 13.61 15.60 -24.11
C VAL A 39 14.38 14.60 -23.24
N VAL A 40 14.44 14.87 -21.94
CA VAL A 40 15.06 13.98 -20.95
C VAL A 40 13.98 13.15 -20.25
N MET A 41 14.15 11.82 -20.24
CA MET A 41 13.32 10.93 -19.44
C MET A 41 13.99 10.69 -18.08
N GLU A 42 13.40 11.23 -17.02
CA GLU A 42 13.83 10.98 -15.65
C GLU A 42 12.88 10.00 -14.95
N SER A 43 13.45 8.93 -14.39
CA SER A 43 12.73 8.06 -13.46
C SER A 43 12.89 8.64 -12.05
N PHE A 44 11.84 9.23 -11.51
CA PHE A 44 11.79 9.57 -10.10
C PHE A 44 11.52 8.29 -9.32
N ASP A 45 12.53 7.77 -8.62
CA ASP A 45 12.27 6.89 -7.49
C ASP A 45 11.57 7.77 -6.46
N VAL A 46 10.26 7.58 -6.32
CA VAL A 46 9.48 8.26 -5.30
C VAL A 46 9.92 7.64 -3.98
N THR A 47 11.04 8.09 -3.42
CA THR A 47 11.50 7.75 -2.06
C THR A 47 10.39 8.10 -1.10
N ALA A 48 9.55 7.09 -0.83
CA ALA A 48 8.25 7.19 -0.18
C ALA A 48 7.30 8.20 -0.85
N LEU A 49 6.16 7.71 -1.33
CA LEU A 49 4.94 8.49 -1.26
C LEU A 49 4.76 8.92 0.22
N TYR A 50 5.37 10.05 0.62
CA TYR A 50 4.81 10.92 1.64
C TYR A 50 3.56 11.54 1.03
N THR A 51 2.60 10.69 0.65
CA THR A 51 1.24 11.12 0.53
C THR A 51 0.92 11.65 1.91
N ASN A 52 0.84 12.97 2.02
CA ASN A 52 0.29 13.66 3.16
C ASN A 52 -1.21 13.34 3.22
N VAL A 53 -1.54 12.04 3.30
CA VAL A 53 -2.90 11.54 3.43
C VAL A 53 -3.34 11.99 4.81
N PRO A 54 -4.38 12.82 4.89
CA PRO A 54 -4.93 13.18 6.19
C PRO A 54 -5.30 11.90 6.94
N LYS A 55 -4.91 11.81 8.21
CA LYS A 55 -5.17 10.62 9.04
C LYS A 55 -6.63 10.20 8.99
N ASP A 56 -7.54 11.18 9.07
CA ASP A 56 -8.98 10.94 9.00
C ASP A 56 -9.42 10.33 7.68
N SER A 57 -8.84 10.77 6.55
CA SER A 57 -9.10 10.19 5.23
C SER A 57 -8.60 8.76 5.12
N ALA A 58 -7.43 8.46 5.70
CA ALA A 58 -6.90 7.10 5.75
C ALA A 58 -7.78 6.18 6.62
N LEU A 59 -8.18 6.64 7.80
CA LEU A 59 -9.08 5.89 8.69
C LEU A 59 -10.43 5.63 8.02
N GLN A 60 -10.99 6.64 7.34
CA GLN A 60 -12.26 6.49 6.61
C GLN A 60 -12.15 5.42 5.51
N ALA A 61 -11.08 5.45 4.71
CA ALA A 61 -10.87 4.45 3.66
C ALA A 61 -10.73 3.03 4.23
N VAL A 62 -10.04 2.87 5.36
CA VAL A 62 -9.93 1.56 6.03
C VAL A 62 -11.30 1.10 6.54
N TRP A 63 -12.10 1.98 7.14
CA TRP A 63 -13.45 1.66 7.58
C TRP A 63 -14.32 1.17 6.42
N GLU A 64 -14.29 1.85 5.29
CA GLU A 64 -15.03 1.49 4.08
C GLU A 64 -14.66 0.10 3.58
N ILE A 65 -13.36 -0.20 3.45
CA ILE A 65 -12.86 -1.52 3.03
C ILE A 65 -13.27 -2.61 4.03
N LEU A 66 -13.13 -2.36 5.33
CA LEU A 66 -13.49 -3.34 6.36
C LEU A 66 -15.00 -3.62 6.39
N THR A 67 -15.82 -2.60 6.10
CA THR A 67 -17.28 -2.74 6.04
C THR A 67 -17.71 -3.47 4.77
N GLU A 68 -17.12 -3.12 3.63
CA GLU A 68 -17.40 -3.75 2.33
C GLU A 68 -17.02 -5.25 2.33
N PHE A 69 -15.88 -5.59 2.93
CA PHE A 69 -15.33 -6.95 2.91
C PHE A 69 -15.34 -7.63 4.28
N GLN A 70 -16.26 -7.27 5.18
CA GLN A 70 -16.32 -7.76 6.56
C GLN A 70 -16.29 -9.30 6.65
N THR A 71 -16.95 -10.00 5.73
CA THR A 71 -17.01 -11.48 5.70
C THR A 71 -15.78 -12.14 5.07
N GLY A 72 -14.98 -11.37 4.32
CA GLY A 72 -13.77 -11.83 3.63
C GLY A 72 -12.47 -11.57 4.39
N ILE A 73 -12.52 -10.79 5.48
CA ILE A 73 -11.37 -10.39 6.28
C ILE A 73 -11.45 -11.03 7.66
N ASN A 74 -10.40 -11.75 8.06
CA ASN A 74 -10.31 -12.29 9.41
C ASN A 74 -9.87 -11.20 10.39
N LEU A 75 -10.77 -10.79 11.29
CA LEU A 75 -10.50 -9.77 12.32
C LEU A 75 -9.99 -10.36 13.64
N TYR A 76 -9.68 -11.67 13.69
CA TYR A 76 -9.12 -12.36 14.86
C TYR A 76 -9.92 -12.13 16.17
N GLY A 77 -11.24 -12.06 16.06
CA GLY A 77 -12.15 -11.85 17.20
C GLY A 77 -12.40 -10.38 17.56
N LEU A 78 -11.81 -9.43 16.83
CA LEU A 78 -12.11 -8.01 17.00
C LEU A 78 -13.31 -7.59 16.16
N THR A 79 -14.09 -6.64 16.70
CA THR A 79 -15.06 -5.89 15.89
C THR A 79 -14.35 -4.82 15.06
N ILE A 80 -14.98 -4.37 13.95
CA ILE A 80 -14.43 -3.29 13.11
C ILE A 80 -14.18 -2.04 13.95
N VAL A 81 -15.07 -1.70 14.88
CA VAL A 81 -14.92 -0.55 15.79
C VAL A 81 -13.67 -0.68 16.66
N GLN A 82 -13.45 -1.84 17.27
CA GLN A 82 -12.26 -2.09 18.10
C GLN A 82 -10.96 -2.01 17.27
N LEU A 83 -10.99 -2.53 16.04
CA LEU A 83 -9.86 -2.45 15.13
C LEU A 83 -9.56 -0.99 14.73
N MET A 84 -10.58 -0.20 14.40
CA MET A 84 -10.40 1.22 14.08
C MET A 84 -9.84 2.02 15.24
N THR A 85 -10.31 1.76 16.47
CA THR A 85 -9.75 2.38 17.67
C THR A 85 -8.27 2.06 17.82
N LEU A 86 -7.88 0.79 17.64
CA LEU A 86 -6.49 0.38 17.72
C LEU A 86 -5.62 1.07 16.66
N ILE A 87 -6.10 1.12 15.41
CA ILE A 87 -5.38 1.79 14.31
C ILE A 87 -5.21 3.28 14.61
N ASN A 88 -6.25 3.96 15.10
CA ASN A 88 -6.17 5.37 15.47
C ASN A 88 -5.13 5.61 16.58
N GLU A 89 -5.12 4.78 17.63
CA GLU A 89 -4.10 4.86 18.69
C GLU A 89 -2.68 4.65 18.16
N CYS A 90 -2.49 3.69 17.25
CA CYS A 90 -1.20 3.48 16.59
C CYS A 90 -0.77 4.70 15.74
N LEU A 91 -1.70 5.35 15.05
CA LEU A 91 -1.42 6.56 14.26
C LEU A 91 -1.18 7.80 15.12
N MET A 92 -1.61 7.80 16.38
CA MET A 92 -1.32 8.84 17.36
C MET A 92 0.00 8.57 18.10
N CYS A 93 0.31 7.29 18.35
CA CYS A 93 1.57 6.84 18.90
C CYS A 93 2.63 6.68 17.81
N ASN A 94 3.26 7.79 17.41
CA ASN A 94 4.46 7.77 16.57
C ASN A 94 5.70 7.15 17.26
N VAL A 95 5.50 6.45 18.38
CA VAL A 95 6.58 5.81 19.12
C VAL A 95 6.71 4.37 18.62
N PHE A 96 7.80 4.04 17.93
CA PHE A 96 8.10 2.65 17.59
C PHE A 96 9.33 2.15 18.36
N LYS A 97 9.33 0.86 18.70
CA LYS A 97 10.45 0.21 19.39
C LYS A 97 11.29 -0.59 18.40
N TRP A 98 12.58 -0.31 18.31
CA TRP A 98 13.53 -1.04 17.48
C TRP A 98 14.79 -1.37 18.29
N SER A 99 15.25 -2.63 18.24
CA SER A 99 16.44 -3.10 18.98
C SER A 99 16.46 -2.82 20.49
N GLY A 100 15.29 -2.68 21.13
CA GLY A 100 15.20 -2.36 22.55
C GLY A 100 14.93 -0.88 22.86
N ASP A 101 15.17 -0.01 21.89
CA ASP A 101 15.08 1.45 22.02
C ASP A 101 13.79 2.00 21.44
N PHE A 102 13.29 3.09 22.01
CA PHE A 102 12.09 3.78 21.54
C PHE A 102 12.46 5.00 20.72
N TYR A 103 11.83 5.14 19.56
CA TYR A 103 12.03 6.23 18.61
C TYR A 103 10.71 6.96 18.39
N LYS A 104 10.76 8.28 18.19
CA LYS A 104 9.61 9.15 17.86
C LYS A 104 9.79 9.77 16.50
#